data_AF-A0A843KMS0-F1
#
_entry.id   AF-A0A843KMS0-F1
#
_cell.length_a   1.000
_cell.length_b   1.000
_cell.length_c   1.000
_cell.angle_alpha   90.00
_cell.angle_beta   90.00
_cell.angle_gamma   90.00
#
_symmetry.space_group_name_H-M   'P 1'
#
loop_
_entity.id
_entity.type
_entity.pdbx_description
1 polymer ?
#
loop_
_entity_poly.entity_id
_entity_poly.type
_entity_poly.pdbx_seq_one_letter_code
_entity_poly.pdbx_strand_id
1 'polypeptide(L)' 'MTAFEGLVSRGRRPEVGETVRFLPEHCMMQKVHSGVVVHSEGERVRIEGIDLKVW' A
#
# COMPACT_ATOMS: atom_id res chain seq x y z
N MET A 1 2.60 -12.01 -10.02
CA MET A 1 3.20 -10.74 -9.53
C MET A 1 2.42 -10.35 -8.29
N THR A 2 3.08 -10.20 -7.14
CA THR A 2 2.40 -9.94 -5.86
C THR A 2 2.13 -8.45 -5.74
N ALA A 3 0.86 -8.05 -5.77
CA ALA A 3 0.43 -6.67 -5.62
C ALA A 3 -0.60 -6.60 -4.49
N PHE A 4 -0.58 -5.52 -3.72
CA PHE A 4 -1.67 -5.19 -2.82
C PHE A 4 -2.64 -4.26 -3.52
N GLU A 5 -3.93 -4.59 -3.42
CA GLU A 5 -5.03 -3.73 -3.83
C GLU A 5 -5.81 -3.33 -2.59
N GLY A 6 -6.17 -2.05 -2.50
CA GLY A 6 -6.84 -1.52 -1.33
C GLY A 6 -7.66 -0.27 -1.62
N LEU A 7 -8.40 0.15 -0.59
CA LEU A 7 -9.15 1.39 -0.59
C LEU A 7 -8.51 2.37 0.39
N VAL A 8 -8.43 3.64 0.02
CA VAL A 8 -8.05 4.71 0.94
C VAL A 8 -9.18 4.90 1.94
N SER A 9 -9.00 4.43 3.18
CA SER A 9 -10.05 4.50 4.20
C SER A 9 -10.14 5.87 4.88
N ARG A 10 -9.02 6.60 4.97
CA ARG A 10 -8.92 7.92 5.63
C ARG A 10 -7.77 8.72 5.03
N GLY A 11 -7.92 10.05 5.07
CA GLY A 11 -6.84 10.99 4.73
C GLY A 11 -6.69 11.22 3.22
N ARG A 12 -5.47 11.63 2.83
CA ARG A 12 -5.15 11.97 1.43
C ARG A 12 -4.98 10.70 0.61
N ARG A 13 -5.52 10.71 -0.60
CA ARG A 13 -5.22 9.69 -1.62
C ARG A 13 -3.78 9.85 -2.12
N PRO A 14 -2.96 8.78 -2.09
CA PRO A 14 -1.60 8.85 -2.59
C PRO A 14 -1.57 8.89 -4.13
N GLU A 15 -0.60 9.62 -4.66
CA GLU A 15 -0.33 9.72 -6.10
C GLU A 15 0.53 8.54 -6.58
N VAL A 16 0.50 8.30 -7.89
CA VAL A 16 1.35 7.28 -8.53
C VAL A 16 2.82 7.68 -8.34
N GLY A 17 3.65 6.71 -7.93
CA GLY A 17 5.06 6.90 -7.62
C GLY A 17 5.35 7.19 -6.15
N GLU A 18 4.33 7.45 -5.32
CA GLU A 18 4.54 7.63 -3.89
C GLU A 18 4.88 6.31 -3.18
N THR A 19 5.77 6.39 -2.19
CA THR A 19 6.04 5.29 -1.26
C THR A 19 5.05 5.34 -0.12
N VAL A 20 4.36 4.23 0.13
CA VAL A 20 3.38 4.09 1.20
C VAL A 20 3.79 3.00 2.18
N ARG A 21 3.31 3.10 3.42
CA ARG A 21 3.52 2.12 4.48
C ARG A 21 2.18 1.48 4.85
N PHE A 22 2.16 0.17 4.95
CA PHE A 22 1.00 -0.60 5.40
C PHE A 22 1.04 -0.71 6.93
N LEU A 23 -0.06 -0.34 7.58
CA LEU A 23 -0.19 -0.51 9.03
C LEU A 23 -0.52 -1.98 9.35
N PRO A 24 0.04 -2.57 10.43
CA PRO A 24 -0.15 -3.98 10.77
C PRO A 24 -1.62 -4.36 10.96
N GLU A 25 -2.42 -3.44 11.51
CA GLU A 25 -3.86 -3.59 11.75
C GLU A 25 -4.67 -3.82 10.47
N HIS A 26 -4.13 -3.43 9.32
CA HIS A 26 -4.77 -3.51 8.01
C HIS A 26 -4.01 -4.42 7.03
N CYS A 27 -2.99 -5.15 7.49
CA CYS A 27 -2.21 -6.07 6.68
C CYS A 27 -2.39 -7.51 7.16
N MET A 28 -2.72 -8.43 6.24
CA MET A 28 -2.91 -9.86 6.56
C MET A 28 -1.68 -10.50 7.24
N MET A 29 -0.48 -9.99 6.99
CA MET A 29 0.77 -10.48 7.57
C MET A 29 1.05 -9.94 8.99
N GLN A 30 0.20 -9.02 9.50
CA GLN A 30 0.34 -8.35 10.80
C GLN A 30 1.72 -7.71 11.02
N LYS A 31 2.31 -7.22 9.94
CA LYS A 31 3.65 -6.60 9.92
C LYS A 31 3.60 -5.29 9.15
N VAL A 32 4.54 -4.40 9.46
CA VAL A 32 4.73 -3.18 8.70
C VAL A 32 5.45 -3.53 7.41
N HIS A 33 4.87 -3.11 6.29
CA HIS A 33 5.48 -3.23 4.96
C HIS A 33 5.54 -1.84 4.31
N SER A 34 6.41 -1.66 3.33
CA SER A 34 6.38 -0.51 2.43
C SER A 34 6.25 -0.95 0.99
N GLY A 35 5.68 -0.11 0.13
CA GLY A 35 5.58 -0.36 -1.30
C GLY A 35 5.35 0.94 -2.05
N VAL A 36 5.26 0.85 -3.38
CA VAL A 36 5.09 2.00 -4.27
C VAL A 36 3.72 1.94 -4.95
N VAL A 37 3.02 3.07 -4.99
CA VAL A 37 1.73 3.18 -5.70
C VAL A 37 1.98 3.16 -7.21
N VAL A 38 1.45 2.15 -7.89
CA VAL A 38 1.56 2.02 -9.36
C VAL A 38 0.27 2.36 -10.08
N HIS A 39 -0.86 2.37 -9.36
CA HIS A 39 -2.15 2.79 -9.88
C HIS A 39 -2.97 3.44 -8.78
N SER A 40 -3.70 4.51 -9.11
CA SER A 40 -4.57 5.23 -8.19
C SER A 40 -5.77 5.73 -9.01
N GLU A 41 -6.99 5.27 -8.71
CA GLU A 41 -8.25 5.71 -9.34
C GLU A 41 -9.39 5.76 -8.32
N GLY A 42 -10.14 6.87 -8.24
CA GLY A 42 -11.16 7.05 -7.20
C GLY A 42 -10.58 6.92 -5.79
N GLU A 43 -11.05 5.94 -5.01
CA GLU A 43 -10.46 5.56 -3.72
C GLU A 43 -9.62 4.28 -3.81
N ARG A 44 -9.54 3.67 -5.00
CA ARG A 44 -8.82 2.43 -5.25
C ARG A 44 -7.36 2.72 -5.53
N VAL A 45 -6.49 1.96 -4.87
CA VAL A 45 -5.04 2.03 -5.05
C VAL A 45 -4.46 0.64 -5.27
N ARG A 46 -3.46 0.57 -6.14
CA ARG A 46 -2.64 -0.63 -6.36
C ARG A 46 -1.21 -0.32 -5.99
N ILE A 47 -0.63 -1.19 -5.17
CA ILE A 47 0.70 -1.04 -4.61
C ILE A 47 1.53 -2.26 -4.99
N GLU A 48 2.73 -2.00 -5.52
CA GLU A 48 3.69 -3.02 -5.94
C GLU A 48 5.07 -2.73 -5.35
N GLY A 49 6.05 -3.60 -5.62
CA GLY A 49 7.42 -3.44 -5.10
C GLY A 49 7.47 -3.50 -3.58
N ILE A 50 6.72 -4.43 -2.98
CA ILE A 50 6.57 -4.51 -1.53
C ILE A 50 7.88 -4.97 -0.90
N ASP A 51 8.43 -4.14 -0.01
CA ASP A 51 9.53 -4.53 0.86
C ASP A 51 8.99 -5.45 1.96
N LEU A 52 9.38 -6.73 1.88
CA LEU A 52 9.08 -7.73 2.90
C LEU A 52 10.05 -7.66 4.09
N LYS A 53 10.96 -6.68 4.12
CA LYS A 53 11.80 -6.43 5.27
C LYS A 53 10.93 -6.07 6.47
N VAL A 54 10.84 -7.03 7.37
CA VAL A 54 10.11 -6.92 8.63
C VAL A 54 10.95 -6.07 9.58
N TRP A 55 10.39 -4.94 10.01
CA TRP A 55 10.90 -4.15 11.13
C TRP A 55 10.05 -4.41 12.37
#